data_AF-A0A1F9MPR9-F1
#
_entry.id   AF-A0A1F9MPR9-F1
#
_cell.length_a   1.000
_cell.length_b   1.000
_cell.length_c   1.000
_cell.angle_alpha   90.00
_cell.angle_beta   90.00
_cell.angle_gamma   90.00
#
_symmetry.space_group_name_H-M   'P 1'
#
loop_
_entity.id
_entity.type
_entity.pdbx_description
1 polymer ?
#
loop_
_entity_poly.entity_id
_entity_poly.type
_entity_poly.pdbx_seq_one_letter_code
_entity_poly.pdbx_strand_id
1 'polypeptide(L)'
;MVMPDAAQRAVRCALEMQKAMRGVNEHNFQMGWPEIEMGIGIHTGEVVVGNIGSTKRSKYGVVGRTVNLTARIESFTVGGQVLVSPTLINPAGRGLILGDEVKVHAKGIREALGCRELLGHEDHPGLLLKEEEASFTTLAEPIPFSYMSLTDKHLDEKMHPGTLLFLSTRRAIV
;
A
#
# COMPACT_ATOMS: atom_id res chain seq x y z
N MET A 1 -19.67 -13.78 -14.31
CA MET A 1 -19.44 -12.71 -15.30
C MET A 1 -18.04 -12.17 -15.08
N VAL A 2 -17.13 -12.33 -16.04
CA VAL A 2 -15.77 -11.77 -15.97
C VAL A 2 -15.83 -10.39 -16.62
N MET A 3 -15.47 -9.33 -15.89
CA MET A 3 -15.30 -7.99 -16.45
C MET A 3 -13.87 -7.90 -17.03
N PRO A 4 -13.70 -7.79 -18.37
CA PRO A 4 -12.38 -7.86 -19.00
C PRO A 4 -11.41 -6.76 -18.57
N ASP A 5 -11.93 -5.60 -18.17
CA ASP A 5 -11.18 -4.41 -17.78
C ASP A 5 -11.09 -4.21 -16.26
N ALA A 6 -11.51 -5.22 -15.47
CA ALA A 6 -11.60 -5.09 -14.02
C ALA A 6 -10.26 -4.73 -13.36
N ALA A 7 -9.15 -5.29 -13.88
CA ALA A 7 -7.81 -5.03 -13.35
C ALA A 7 -7.35 -3.59 -13.64
N GLN A 8 -7.56 -3.10 -14.86
CA GLN A 8 -7.29 -1.71 -15.27
C GLN A 8 -8.09 -0.73 -14.40
N ARG A 9 -9.38 -1.02 -14.22
CA ARG A 9 -10.27 -0.19 -13.41
C ARG A 9 -9.86 -0.20 -11.93
N ALA A 10 -9.42 -1.33 -11.39
CA ALA A 10 -8.93 -1.41 -10.02
C ALA A 10 -7.66 -0.59 -9.82
N VAL A 11 -6.69 -0.70 -10.74
CA VAL A 11 -5.46 0.12 -10.74
C VAL A 11 -5.79 1.61 -10.77
N ARG A 12 -6.62 2.03 -11.73
CA ARG A 12 -7.03 3.43 -11.84
C ARG A 12 -7.75 3.93 -10.60
N CYS A 13 -8.68 3.15 -10.07
CA CYS A 13 -9.43 3.47 -8.87
C CYS A 13 -8.49 3.70 -7.68
N ALA A 14 -7.52 2.81 -7.46
CA ALA A 14 -6.56 2.95 -6.36
C ALA A 14 -5.71 4.23 -6.49
N LEU A 15 -5.25 4.57 -7.69
CA LEU A 15 -4.50 5.81 -7.93
C LEU A 15 -5.36 7.06 -7.68
N GLU A 16 -6.62 7.06 -8.14
CA GLU A 16 -7.57 8.15 -7.90
C GLU A 16 -7.88 8.29 -6.40
N MET A 17 -8.09 7.18 -5.69
CA MET A 17 -8.32 7.16 -4.25
C MET A 17 -7.14 7.75 -3.48
N GLN A 18 -5.90 7.34 -3.79
CA GLN A 18 -4.72 7.91 -3.13
C GLN A 18 -4.58 9.41 -3.39
N LYS A 19 -4.83 9.87 -4.62
CA LYS A 19 -4.81 11.32 -4.91
C LYS A 19 -5.90 12.10 -4.20
N ALA A 20 -7.09 11.51 -4.04
CA ALA A 20 -8.20 12.14 -3.37
C ALA A 20 -7.94 12.37 -1.87
N MET A 21 -6.99 11.64 -1.25
CA MET A 21 -6.61 11.83 0.15
C MET A 21 -6.17 13.26 0.47
N ARG A 22 -5.57 13.96 -0.50
CA ARG A 22 -5.22 15.38 -0.31
C ARG A 22 -6.45 16.22 0.04
N GLY A 23 -7.55 16.06 -0.70
CA GLY A 23 -8.79 16.80 -0.44
C GLY A 23 -9.44 16.38 0.89
N VAL A 24 -9.35 15.09 1.24
CA VAL A 24 -9.82 14.58 2.53
C VAL A 24 -9.04 15.21 3.69
N ASN A 25 -7.72 15.27 3.59
CA ASN A 25 -6.86 15.84 4.63
C ASN A 25 -6.95 17.37 4.69
N GLU A 26 -7.15 18.06 3.57
CA GLU A 26 -7.48 19.49 3.55
C GLU A 26 -8.80 19.77 4.30
N HIS A 27 -9.82 18.93 4.11
CA HIS A 27 -11.07 19.03 4.87
C HIS A 27 -10.88 18.74 6.37
N ASN A 28 -10.14 17.68 6.72
CA ASN A 28 -9.83 17.37 8.11
C ASN A 28 -9.12 18.53 8.80
N PHE A 29 -8.14 19.14 8.14
CA PHE A 29 -7.43 20.31 8.65
C PHE A 29 -8.38 21.48 8.94
N GLN A 30 -9.30 21.79 8.02
CA GLN A 30 -10.31 22.85 8.22
C GLN A 30 -11.24 22.56 9.41
N MET A 31 -11.49 21.28 9.71
CA MET A 31 -12.32 20.84 10.83
C MET A 31 -11.52 20.68 12.14
N GLY A 32 -10.21 20.90 12.14
CA GLY A 32 -9.34 20.67 13.29
C GLY A 32 -9.14 19.18 13.62
N TRP A 33 -9.34 18.30 12.65
CA TRP A 33 -9.14 16.85 12.77
C TRP A 33 -7.74 16.44 12.31
N PRO A 34 -7.22 15.30 12.80
CA PRO A 34 -5.92 14.80 12.39
C PRO A 34 -5.90 14.41 10.92
N GLU A 35 -4.70 14.48 10.33
CA GLU A 35 -4.42 13.88 9.04
C GLU A 35 -4.61 12.37 9.11
N ILE A 36 -5.13 11.78 8.05
CA ILE A 36 -5.24 10.33 7.90
C ILE A 36 -4.45 9.86 6.68
N GLU A 37 -3.91 8.65 6.79
CA GLU A 37 -3.17 7.98 5.73
C GLU A 37 -3.94 6.74 5.27
N MET A 38 -3.71 6.33 4.02
CA MET A 38 -4.36 5.18 3.42
C MET A 38 -3.35 4.28 2.75
N GLY A 39 -3.45 2.98 3.03
CA GLY A 39 -2.78 1.91 2.31
C GLY A 39 -3.77 1.16 1.43
N ILE A 40 -3.34 0.71 0.24
CA ILE A 40 -4.19 -0.07 -0.67
C ILE A 40 -3.46 -1.32 -1.15
N GLY A 41 -4.07 -2.49 -1.00
CA GLY A 41 -3.62 -3.74 -1.62
C GLY A 41 -4.56 -4.19 -2.74
N ILE A 42 -4.01 -4.55 -3.91
CA ILE A 42 -4.79 -5.05 -5.05
C ILE A 42 -4.28 -6.42 -5.49
N HIS A 43 -5.19 -7.38 -5.56
CA HIS A 43 -4.88 -8.75 -5.95
C HIS A 43 -6.02 -9.39 -6.76
N THR A 44 -5.64 -10.19 -7.74
CA THR A 44 -6.55 -10.96 -8.60
C THR A 44 -6.37 -12.45 -8.36
N GLY A 45 -7.50 -13.15 -8.26
CA GLY A 45 -7.56 -14.59 -8.10
C GLY A 45 -8.99 -15.08 -8.05
N GLU A 46 -9.16 -16.40 -7.99
CA GLU A 46 -10.49 -17.02 -7.95
C GLU A 46 -11.17 -16.80 -6.61
N VAL A 47 -12.48 -16.59 -6.66
CA VAL A 47 -13.31 -16.35 -5.49
C VAL A 47 -14.70 -16.97 -5.66
N VAL A 48 -15.35 -17.25 -4.54
CA VAL A 48 -16.76 -17.63 -4.52
C VAL A 48 -17.58 -16.38 -4.23
N VAL A 49 -18.56 -16.09 -5.09
CA VAL A 49 -19.44 -14.93 -4.94
C VAL A 49 -20.88 -15.41 -4.78
N GLY A 50 -21.62 -14.81 -3.86
CA GLY A 50 -23.03 -15.13 -3.65
C GLY A 50 -23.66 -14.40 -2.48
N ASN A 51 -24.90 -14.77 -2.20
CA ASN A 51 -25.65 -14.29 -1.05
C ASN A 51 -25.15 -14.98 0.22
N ILE A 52 -24.44 -14.25 1.07
CA ILE A 52 -23.85 -14.75 2.32
C ILE A 52 -24.68 -14.24 3.49
N GLY A 53 -25.02 -15.13 4.41
CA GLY A 53 -25.72 -14.80 5.65
C GLY A 53 -26.97 -15.66 5.87
N SER A 54 -27.78 -15.27 6.84
CA SER A 54 -29.04 -15.96 7.14
C SER A 54 -30.16 -15.54 6.19
N THR A 55 -31.26 -16.28 6.20
CA THR A 55 -32.49 -15.91 5.48
C THR A 55 -33.03 -14.53 5.88
N LYS A 56 -32.78 -14.07 7.11
CA LYS A 56 -33.22 -12.75 7.61
C LYS A 56 -32.24 -11.62 7.28
N ARG A 57 -30.97 -11.92 7.01
CA ARG A 57 -29.89 -10.95 6.74
C ARG A 57 -28.92 -11.60 5.77
N SER A 58 -29.12 -11.35 4.47
CA SER A 58 -28.21 -11.79 3.43
C SER A 58 -27.54 -10.58 2.75
N LYS A 59 -26.24 -10.68 2.49
CA LYS A 59 -25.46 -9.69 1.73
C LYS A 59 -24.79 -10.40 0.56
N TYR A 60 -24.86 -9.79 -0.62
CA TYR A 60 -24.04 -10.22 -1.74
C TYR A 60 -22.57 -9.96 -1.41
N GLY A 61 -21.78 -11.03 -1.31
CA GLY A 61 -20.41 -10.96 -0.83
C GLY A 61 -19.51 -11.97 -1.51
N VAL A 62 -18.23 -11.88 -1.16
CA VAL A 62 -17.15 -12.66 -1.75
C VAL A 62 -16.43 -13.40 -0.62
N VAL A 63 -16.14 -14.69 -0.81
CA VAL A 63 -15.33 -15.50 0.12
C VAL A 63 -14.24 -16.22 -0.65
N GLY A 64 -13.08 -16.35 -0.03
CA GLY A 64 -12.00 -17.19 -0.54
C GLY A 64 -10.64 -16.77 -0.02
N ARG A 65 -9.66 -17.63 -0.29
CA ARG A 65 -8.25 -17.37 0.05
C ARG A 65 -7.76 -16.04 -0.56
N THR A 66 -8.19 -15.74 -1.78
CA THR A 66 -7.84 -14.51 -2.53
C THR A 66 -8.24 -13.25 -1.77
N VAL A 67 -9.43 -13.21 -1.15
CA VAL A 67 -9.90 -12.06 -0.35
C VAL A 67 -9.00 -11.85 0.86
N ASN A 68 -8.71 -12.94 1.59
CA ASN A 68 -7.82 -12.89 2.75
C ASN A 68 -6.39 -12.51 2.38
N LEU A 69 -5.90 -12.96 1.23
CA LEU A 69 -4.58 -12.59 0.73
C LEU A 69 -4.51 -11.10 0.36
N THR A 70 -5.56 -10.58 -0.26
CA THR A 70 -5.66 -9.15 -0.60
C THR A 70 -5.54 -8.27 0.65
N ALA A 71 -6.27 -8.60 1.71
CA ALA A 71 -6.18 -7.90 3.00
C ALA A 71 -4.77 -7.99 3.63
N ARG A 72 -4.06 -9.11 3.43
CA ARG A 72 -2.69 -9.24 3.92
C ARG A 72 -1.70 -8.43 3.10
N ILE A 73 -1.86 -8.35 1.78
CA ILE A 73 -1.04 -7.47 0.94
C ILE A 73 -1.23 -6.03 1.39
N GLU A 74 -2.48 -5.60 1.61
CA GLU A 74 -2.77 -4.26 2.14
C GLU A 74 -2.10 -4.02 3.50
N SER A 75 -2.09 -5.00 4.40
CA SER A 75 -1.44 -4.84 5.71
C SER A 75 0.09 -4.64 5.68
N PHE A 76 0.74 -4.84 4.53
CA PHE A 76 2.17 -4.56 4.31
C PHE A 76 2.41 -3.18 3.68
N THR A 77 1.35 -2.44 3.38
CA THR A 77 1.46 -1.06 2.88
C THR A 77 1.82 -0.10 4.01
N VAL A 78 2.44 1.01 3.65
CA VAL A 78 2.49 2.22 4.49
C VAL A 78 1.56 3.30 3.93
N GLY A 79 1.38 4.39 4.67
CA GLY A 79 0.57 5.52 4.25
C GLY A 79 0.92 6.03 2.86
N GLY A 80 -0.07 6.17 1.98
CA GLY A 80 0.09 6.63 0.60
C GLY A 80 0.47 5.53 -0.40
N GLN A 81 0.78 4.31 0.07
CA GLN A 81 1.26 3.24 -0.80
C GLN A 81 0.12 2.44 -1.42
N VAL A 82 0.36 1.95 -2.64
CA VAL A 82 -0.49 0.96 -3.30
C VAL A 82 0.37 -0.25 -3.68
N LEU A 83 0.07 -1.42 -3.12
CA LEU A 83 0.74 -2.67 -3.45
C LEU A 83 -0.11 -3.51 -4.39
N VAL A 84 0.50 -3.97 -5.48
CA VAL A 84 -0.12 -4.85 -6.47
C VAL A 84 0.56 -6.20 -6.49
N SER A 85 -0.24 -7.27 -6.47
CA SER A 85 0.27 -8.63 -6.58
C SER A 85 0.76 -8.95 -8.01
N PRO A 86 1.67 -9.93 -8.19
CA PRO A 86 2.07 -10.41 -9.52
C PRO A 86 0.91 -10.84 -10.43
N THR A 87 -0.15 -11.41 -9.85
CA THR A 87 -1.31 -11.89 -10.62
C THR A 87 -2.14 -10.74 -11.20
N LEU A 88 -1.98 -9.51 -10.71
CA LEU A 88 -2.66 -8.33 -11.23
C LEU A 88 -1.91 -7.70 -12.41
N ILE A 89 -0.58 -7.77 -12.44
CA ILE A 89 0.27 -7.04 -13.38
C ILE A 89 -0.10 -7.37 -14.83
N ASN A 90 -0.19 -8.66 -15.17
CA ASN A 90 -0.53 -9.06 -16.54
C ASN A 90 -1.97 -8.67 -16.94
N PRO A 91 -3.02 -8.97 -16.15
CA PRO A 91 -4.39 -8.55 -16.46
C PRO A 91 -4.59 -7.04 -16.53
N ALA A 92 -3.85 -6.26 -15.75
CA ALA A 92 -3.91 -4.79 -15.78
C ALA A 92 -3.32 -4.21 -17.07
N GLY A 93 -2.56 -4.98 -17.85
CA GLY A 93 -2.03 -4.57 -19.15
C GLY A 93 -0.68 -3.85 -19.07
N ARG A 94 -0.31 -3.22 -20.18
CA ARG A 94 0.95 -2.45 -20.29
C ARG A 94 0.77 -1.04 -19.73
N GLY A 95 1.89 -0.38 -19.43
CA GLY A 95 1.90 1.02 -18.99
C GLY A 95 1.79 1.20 -17.47
N LEU A 96 1.80 0.12 -16.68
CA LEU A 96 1.97 0.23 -15.24
C LEU A 96 3.36 0.79 -14.91
N ILE A 97 3.38 1.84 -14.08
CA ILE A 97 4.61 2.38 -13.51
C ILE A 97 4.77 1.73 -12.15
N LEU A 98 5.74 0.83 -12.02
CA LEU A 98 5.96 0.02 -10.83
C LEU A 98 7.25 0.42 -10.12
N GLY A 99 7.16 0.62 -8.81
CA GLY A 99 8.30 0.87 -7.93
C GLY A 99 8.93 -0.42 -7.41
N ASP A 100 9.42 -0.36 -6.19
CA ASP A 100 10.15 -1.44 -5.53
C ASP A 100 9.31 -2.70 -5.28
N GLU A 101 10.01 -3.81 -5.08
CA GLU A 101 9.40 -5.08 -4.69
C GLU A 101 9.30 -5.21 -3.17
N VAL A 102 8.10 -5.54 -2.70
CA VAL A 102 7.80 -5.83 -1.30
C VAL A 102 7.41 -7.31 -1.19
N LYS A 103 8.20 -8.07 -0.43
CA LYS A 103 7.93 -9.48 -0.17
C LYS A 103 6.87 -9.63 0.91
N VAL A 104 5.69 -10.09 0.52
CA VAL A 104 4.58 -10.32 1.45
C VAL A 104 4.64 -11.74 1.98
N HIS A 105 5.02 -11.87 3.25
CA HIS A 105 5.02 -13.12 4.00
C HIS A 105 3.70 -13.28 4.76
N ALA A 106 2.92 -14.31 4.43
CA ALA A 106 1.59 -14.48 5.00
C ALA A 106 1.29 -15.94 5.36
N LYS A 107 0.56 -16.13 6.48
CA LYS A 107 0.17 -17.46 6.98
C LYS A 107 -0.61 -18.24 5.91
N GLY A 108 -0.09 -19.40 5.51
CA GLY A 108 -0.70 -20.24 4.48
C GLY A 108 -0.18 -20.00 3.06
N ILE A 109 0.84 -19.15 2.89
CA ILE A 109 1.64 -19.07 1.66
C ILE A 109 3.00 -19.70 1.95
N ARG A 110 3.42 -20.64 1.10
CA ARG A 110 4.70 -21.36 1.26
C ARG A 110 5.90 -20.50 0.85
N GLU A 111 5.72 -19.64 -0.13
CA GLU A 111 6.75 -18.75 -0.69
C GLU A 111 6.26 -17.30 -0.60
N ALA A 112 7.17 -16.36 -0.36
CA ALA A 112 6.81 -14.95 -0.28
C ALA A 112 6.18 -14.47 -1.60
N LEU A 113 5.11 -13.68 -1.50
CA LEU A 113 4.52 -13.06 -2.69
C LEU A 113 5.23 -11.74 -2.96
N GLY A 114 6.05 -11.67 -4.01
CA GLY A 114 6.74 -10.45 -4.44
C GLY A 114 5.76 -9.43 -5.03
N CYS A 115 5.13 -8.63 -4.17
CA CYS A 115 4.26 -7.54 -4.60
C CYS A 115 5.09 -6.36 -5.07
N ARG A 116 4.54 -5.53 -5.94
CA ARG A 116 5.21 -4.32 -6.43
C ARG A 116 4.43 -3.10 -6.01
N GLU A 117 5.12 -2.01 -5.74
CA GLU A 117 4.47 -0.73 -5.54
C GLU A 117 3.93 -0.19 -6.87
N LEU A 118 2.69 0.25 -6.88
CA LEU A 118 2.07 0.92 -8.01
C LEU A 118 2.22 2.42 -7.85
N LEU A 119 3.02 3.02 -8.73
CA LEU A 119 3.30 4.46 -8.74
C LEU A 119 2.41 5.22 -9.73
N GLY A 120 1.87 4.55 -10.75
CA GLY A 120 1.04 5.21 -11.75
C GLY A 120 0.74 4.34 -12.95
N HIS A 121 0.17 4.97 -13.98
CA HIS A 121 -0.11 4.36 -15.27
C HIS A 121 0.16 5.36 -16.40
N GLU A 122 0.81 4.93 -17.49
CA GLU A 122 1.20 5.76 -18.62
C GLU A 122 0.00 6.46 -19.28
N ASP A 123 -1.13 5.75 -19.45
CA ASP A 123 -2.39 6.33 -19.96
C ASP A 123 -2.99 7.42 -19.05
N HIS A 124 -2.52 7.51 -17.80
CA HIS A 124 -3.02 8.44 -16.79
C HIS A 124 -1.86 9.18 -16.10
N PRO A 125 -1.12 10.03 -16.83
CA PRO A 125 0.05 10.73 -16.28
C PRO A 125 -0.34 11.65 -15.12
N GLY A 126 -1.57 12.17 -15.14
CA GLY A 126 -2.15 12.96 -14.05
C GLY A 126 -2.44 12.16 -12.78
N LEU A 127 -2.26 10.83 -12.77
CA LEU A 127 -2.46 9.93 -11.64
C LEU A 127 -1.14 9.34 -11.09
N LEU A 128 0.02 9.87 -11.48
CA LEU A 128 1.30 9.49 -10.88
C LEU A 128 1.32 9.86 -9.38
N LEU A 129 1.52 8.84 -8.52
CA LEU A 129 1.85 8.97 -7.12
C LEU A 129 3.34 9.29 -7.07
N LYS A 130 3.66 10.55 -6.77
CA LYS A 130 5.04 10.92 -6.45
C LYS A 130 5.29 10.45 -5.03
N GLU A 131 6.47 9.88 -4.79
CA GLU A 131 7.03 10.00 -3.44
C GLU A 131 7.02 11.49 -3.13
N GLU A 132 6.34 11.90 -2.06
CA GLU A 132 6.54 13.25 -1.54
C GLU A 132 8.05 13.42 -1.40
N GLU A 133 8.62 14.39 -2.12
CA GLU A 133 9.96 14.88 -1.84
C GLU A 133 9.91 15.29 -0.37
N ALA A 134 10.36 14.39 0.50
CA ALA A 134 10.60 14.69 1.89
C ALA A 134 11.55 15.88 1.87
N SER A 135 11.03 17.08 2.16
CA SER A 135 11.85 18.26 2.33
C SER A 135 12.63 18.04 3.61
N PHE A 136 13.77 17.38 3.46
CA PHE A 136 14.65 17.05 4.55
C PHE A 136 15.21 18.34 5.13
N THR A 137 14.93 18.56 6.40
CA THR A 137 15.54 19.61 7.21
C THR A 137 16.86 19.06 7.75
N THR A 138 17.95 19.76 7.42
CA THR A 138 19.25 19.49 8.02
C THR A 138 19.18 19.79 9.51
N LEU A 139 19.58 18.83 10.34
CA LEU A 139 19.68 19.06 11.77
C LEU A 139 20.86 20.01 12.06
N ALA A 140 20.66 20.95 12.99
CA ALA A 140 21.72 21.88 13.40
C ALA A 140 22.93 21.13 13.99
N GLU A 141 22.67 20.03 14.71
CA GLU A 141 23.68 19.09 15.19
C GLU A 141 23.18 17.65 14.95
N PRO A 142 24.04 16.71 14.51
CA PRO A 142 23.64 15.32 14.35
C PRO A 142 23.16 14.71 15.66
N ILE A 143 22.01 14.03 15.64
CA ILE A 143 21.41 13.44 16.85
C ILE A 143 21.78 11.94 16.92
N PRO A 144 22.57 11.50 17.91
CA PRO A 144 22.87 10.08 18.06
C PRO A 144 21.63 9.33 18.57
N PHE A 145 21.38 8.14 18.02
CA PHE A 145 20.32 7.25 18.49
C PHE A 145 20.74 5.79 18.34
N SER A 146 19.94 4.91 18.93
CA SER A 146 20.11 3.47 18.79
C SER A 146 18.84 2.88 18.17
N TYR A 147 19.00 1.95 17.22
CA TYR A 147 17.89 1.26 16.57
C TYR A 147 18.10 -0.23 16.51
N MET A 148 17.01 -0.96 16.27
CA MET A 148 17.01 -2.40 16.03
C MET A 148 16.27 -2.63 14.72
N SER A 149 16.84 -3.45 13.83
CA SER A 149 16.23 -3.74 12.54
C SER A 149 15.01 -4.65 12.73
N LEU A 150 13.86 -4.27 12.16
CA LEU A 150 12.67 -5.11 12.11
C LEU A 150 12.60 -5.76 10.72
N THR A 151 12.76 -7.08 10.65
CA THR A 151 12.54 -7.83 9.39
C THR A 151 11.26 -8.65 9.50
N ASP A 152 10.31 -8.37 8.62
CA ASP A 152 8.93 -8.85 8.63
C ASP A 152 8.16 -8.51 9.93
N LYS A 153 8.50 -9.14 11.05
CA LYS A 153 7.98 -8.93 12.42
C LYS A 153 8.97 -9.35 13.53
N HIS A 154 10.21 -9.67 13.18
CA HIS A 154 11.24 -10.06 14.12
C HIS A 154 12.19 -8.89 14.34
N LEU A 155 12.31 -8.46 15.59
CA LEU A 155 13.30 -7.48 16.00
C LEU A 155 14.66 -8.20 16.06
N ASP A 156 15.68 -7.67 15.41
CA ASP A 156 17.06 -8.15 15.61
C ASP A 156 17.44 -8.01 17.08
N GLU A 157 18.20 -8.95 17.65
CA GLU A 157 18.66 -8.87 19.04
C GLU A 157 19.76 -7.81 19.23
N LYS A 158 20.42 -7.40 18.14
CA LYS A 158 21.49 -6.42 18.17
C LYS A 158 20.96 -5.00 18.01
N MET A 159 21.35 -4.17 18.98
CA MET A 159 21.15 -2.72 18.92
C MET A 159 22.29 -2.08 18.13
N HIS A 160 21.95 -1.30 17.10
CA HIS A 160 22.88 -0.60 16.24
C HIS A 160 22.90 0.90 16.55
N PRO A 161 24.08 1.53 16.69
CA PRO A 161 24.17 2.98 16.77
C PRO A 161 23.89 3.60 15.39
N GLY A 162 23.16 4.71 15.37
CA GLY A 162 22.86 5.52 14.20
C GLY A 162 23.01 7.01 14.51
N THR A 163 23.18 7.83 13.48
CA THR A 163 23.26 9.28 13.64
C THR A 163 22.29 9.94 12.68
N LEU A 164 21.28 10.60 13.23
CA LEU A 164 20.30 11.32 12.45
C LEU A 164 20.94 12.58 11.86
N LEU A 165 21.04 12.64 10.54
CA LEU A 165 21.62 13.75 9.79
C LEU A 165 20.54 14.70 9.24
N PHE A 166 19.45 14.13 8.74
CA PHE A 166 18.35 14.87 8.14
C PHE A 166 17.00 14.29 8.56
N LEU A 167 16.00 15.16 8.71
CA LEU A 167 14.63 14.80 9.11
C LEU A 167 13.61 15.43 8.19
N SER A 168 12.58 14.69 7.83
CA SER A 168 11.31 15.23 7.35
C SER A 168 10.20 14.81 8.31
N THR A 169 8.96 15.23 8.03
CA THR A 169 7.79 14.78 8.80
C THR A 169 7.59 13.26 8.78
N ARG A 170 8.10 12.55 7.75
CA ARG A 170 7.83 11.12 7.52
C ARG A 170 9.06 10.23 7.31
N ARG A 171 10.25 10.81 7.13
CA ARG A 171 11.50 10.09 6.83
C ARG A 171 12.68 10.70 7.57
N ALA A 172 13.66 9.86 7.90
CA ALA A 172 14.94 10.24 8.49
C ALA A 172 16.09 9.68 7.64
N ILE A 173 17.18 10.43 7.54
CA ILE A 173 18.46 9.93 7.00
C ILE A 173 19.40 9.70 8.18
N VAL A 174 19.94 8.49 8.24
CA VAL A 174 20.67 7.88 9.36
C VAL A 174 22.07 7.48 8.91
#